data_AF-A0A1Z3HGS4-F1
#
_entry.id   AF-A0A1Z3HGS4-F1
#
_cell.length_a   1.000
_cell.length_b   1.000
_cell.length_c   1.000
_cell.angle_alpha   90.00
_cell.angle_beta   90.00
_cell.angle_gamma   90.00
#
_symmetry.space_group_name_H-M   'P 1'
#
loop_
_entity.id
_entity.type
_entity.pdbx_description
1 polymer ?
#
loop_
_entity_poly.entity_id
_entity_poly.type
_entity_poly.pdbx_seq_one_letter_code
_entity_poly.pdbx_strand_id
1 'polypeptide(L)' 'MRYRRAKTSGATYFFTVVTHQRQSLFDNDSTIGLLRQAFRSVKAESPFTIDGHRHFARSPPLHLDTAR' A
#
# COMPACT_ATOMS: atom_id res chain seq x y z
N MET A 1 -9.74 13.11 -17.04
CA MET A 1 -10.23 12.03 -16.16
C MET A 1 -11.49 12.50 -15.44
N ARG A 2 -12.59 11.73 -15.47
CA ARG A 2 -13.86 12.06 -14.76
C ARG A 2 -14.22 10.94 -13.77
N TYR A 3 -13.33 10.70 -12.80
CA TYR A 3 -13.61 9.76 -11.72
C TYR A 3 -14.66 10.33 -10.77
N ARG A 4 -15.65 9.52 -10.40
CA ARG A 4 -16.63 9.84 -9.36
C ARG A 4 -16.51 8.82 -8.23
N ARG A 5 -16.39 9.29 -6.99
CA ARG A 5 -16.38 8.41 -5.81
C ARG A 5 -17.79 7.84 -5.59
N ALA A 6 -17.90 6.51 -5.57
CA ALA A 6 -19.08 5.84 -5.04
C ALA A 6 -19.10 6.00 -3.51
N LYS A 7 -20.26 6.31 -2.94
CA LYS A 7 -20.46 6.54 -1.49
C LYS A 7 -21.62 5.69 -0.97
N THR A 8 -21.54 4.39 -1.19
CA THR A 8 -22.53 3.42 -0.70
C THR A 8 -22.16 3.00 0.72
N SER A 9 -23.12 3.09 1.64
CA SER A 9 -22.94 2.64 3.03
C SER A 9 -22.73 1.12 3.08
N GLY A 10 -21.80 0.66 3.92
CA GLY A 10 -21.50 -0.77 4.10
C GLY A 10 -20.79 -1.46 2.92
N ALA A 11 -20.43 -0.73 1.87
CA ALA A 11 -19.73 -1.31 0.73
C ALA A 11 -18.24 -1.58 1.03
N THR A 12 -17.70 -2.61 0.39
CA THR A 12 -16.27 -2.90 0.37
C THR A 12 -15.62 -2.25 -0.84
N TYR A 13 -14.48 -1.59 -0.65
CA TYR A 13 -13.74 -0.88 -1.71
C TYR A 13 -12.32 -1.43 -1.83
N PHE A 14 -11.86 -1.57 -3.07
CA PHE A 14 -10.46 -1.87 -3.38
C PHE A 14 -9.74 -0.60 -3.81
N PHE A 15 -8.59 -0.32 -3.18
CA PHE A 15 -7.75 0.83 -3.51
C PHE A 15 -6.36 0.37 -3.92
N THR A 16 -5.78 1.06 -4.90
CA THR A 16 -4.35 0.97 -5.22
C THR A 16 -3.73 2.33 -4.97
N VAL A 17 -2.73 2.37 -4.10
CA VAL A 17 -1.97 3.58 -3.77
C VAL A 17 -0.51 3.33 -4.12
N VAL A 18 0.10 4.24 -4.86
CA VAL A 18 1.52 4.19 -5.22
C VAL A 18 2.25 5.37 -4.58
N THR A 19 3.51 5.16 -4.23
CA THR A 19 4.39 6.25 -3.79
C THR A 19 4.67 7.19 -4.96
N HIS A 20 4.96 8.45 -4.63
CA HIS A 20 5.40 9.42 -5.64
C HIS A 20 6.59 8.86 -6.42
N GLN A 21 6.54 8.93 -7.75
CA GLN A 21 7.55 8.36 -8.66
C GLN A 21 7.83 6.86 -8.44
N ARG A 22 6.95 6.11 -7.76
CA ARG A 22 7.16 4.70 -7.38
C ARG A 22 8.44 4.48 -6.58
N GLN A 23 8.78 5.42 -5.71
CA GLN A 23 9.89 5.27 -4.77
C GLN A 23 9.67 4.08 -3.83
N SER A 24 10.75 3.36 -3.54
CA SER A 24 10.79 2.15 -2.72
C SER A 24 10.82 2.47 -1.22
N LEU A 25 9.79 3.18 -0.74
CA LEU A 25 9.73 3.68 0.64
C LEU A 25 9.36 2.60 1.68
N PHE A 26 8.91 1.43 1.24
CA PHE A 26 8.34 0.39 2.09
C PHE A 26 9.07 -0.95 1.87
N ASP A 27 10.38 -0.89 1.63
CA ASP A 27 11.21 -2.04 1.28
C ASP A 27 11.85 -2.74 2.49
N ASN A 28 11.59 -2.24 3.70
CA ASN A 28 12.09 -2.83 4.93
C ASN A 28 11.00 -2.89 6.00
N ASP A 29 11.20 -3.76 6.98
CA ASP A 29 10.22 -3.99 8.04
C ASP A 29 9.95 -2.76 8.90
N SER A 30 10.93 -1.87 9.07
CA SER A 30 10.76 -0.64 9.85
C SER A 30 9.74 0.31 9.21
N THR A 31 9.88 0.58 7.92
CA THR A 31 8.98 1.45 7.16
C THR A 31 7.60 0.81 6.97
N ILE A 32 7.54 -0.50 6.75
CA ILE A 32 6.27 -1.26 6.75
C ILE A 32 5.61 -1.19 8.14
N GLY A 33 6.39 -1.25 9.22
CA GLY A 33 5.93 -1.11 10.60
C GLY A 33 5.24 0.24 10.86
N LEU A 34 5.83 1.33 10.36
CA LEU A 34 5.24 2.67 10.43
C LEU A 34 3.92 2.75 9.66
N LEU A 35 3.85 2.17 8.45
CA LEU A 35 2.61 2.13 7.68
C LEU A 35 1.50 1.36 8.42
N ARG A 36 1.83 0.22 9.01
CA ARG A 36 0.89 -0.57 9.85
C ARG A 36 0.41 0.24 11.06
N GLN A 37 1.30 1.01 11.69
CA GLN A 37 0.93 1.88 12.80
C GLN A 37 -0.03 3.00 12.35
N ALA A 38 0.24 3.63 11.21
CA ALA A 38 -0.66 4.65 10.65
C ALA A 38 -2.06 4.08 10.40
N PHE A 39 -2.19 2.87 9.86
CA PHE A 39 -3.50 2.22 9.70
C PHE A 39 -4.21 1.98 11.03
N ARG A 40 -3.49 1.56 12.08
CA ARG A 40 -4.07 1.38 13.42
C ARG A 40 -4.58 2.69 14.00
N SER A 41 -3.80 3.77 13.88
CA SER A 41 -4.19 5.10 14.37
C SER A 41 -5.45 5.60 13.67
N VAL A 42 -5.49 5.55 12.34
CA VAL A 42 -6.68 5.99 11.57
C VAL A 42 -7.90 5.11 11.87
N LYS A 43 -7.73 3.79 12.01
CA LYS A 43 -8.82 2.87 12.35
C LYS A 43 -9.39 3.14 13.75
N ALA A 44 -8.58 3.62 14.70
CA ALA A 44 -9.04 3.99 16.03
C ALA A 44 -9.96 5.23 15.99
N GLU A 45 -9.65 6.20 15.13
CA GLU A 45 -10.46 7.42 14.94
C GLU A 45 -11.67 7.20 14.03
N SER A 46 -11.54 6.34 13.02
CA SER A 46 -12.58 6.01 12.05
C SER A 46 -12.63 4.49 11.87
N PRO A 47 -13.56 3.78 12.55
CA PRO A 47 -13.62 2.33 12.48
C PRO A 47 -13.99 1.80 11.07
N PHE A 48 -13.18 0.90 10.53
CA PHE A 48 -13.46 0.13 9.32
C PHE A 48 -12.84 -1.28 9.37
N THR A 49 -13.33 -2.17 8.51
CA THR A 49 -12.79 -3.53 8.34
C THR A 49 -11.76 -3.56 7.21
N ILE A 50 -10.64 -4.28 7.42
CA ILE A 50 -9.63 -4.52 6.40
C ILE A 50 -9.75 -5.99 6.01
N ASP A 51 -10.31 -6.28 4.84
CA ASP A 51 -10.44 -7.65 4.33
C ASP A 51 -9.11 -8.19 3.79
N GLY A 52 -8.23 -7.31 3.31
CA GLY A 52 -6.89 -7.68 2.87
C GLY A 52 -5.99 -6.46 2.67
N HIS A 53 -4.76 -6.55 3.16
CA HIS A 53 -3.72 -5.56 2.90
C HIS A 53 -2.49 -6.26 2.33
N ARG A 54 -2.11 -5.91 1.10
CA ARG A 54 -0.88 -6.38 0.47
C ARG A 54 -0.01 -5.18 0.10
N HIS A 55 1.21 -5.17 0.61
CA HIS A 55 2.26 -4.29 0.12
C HIS A 55 3.05 -5.02 -0.97
N PHE A 56 3.32 -4.35 -2.09
CA PHE A 56 4.18 -4.86 -3.15
C PHE A 56 5.46 -4.04 -3.15
N ALA A 57 6.53 -4.60 -2.60
CA ALA A 57 7.87 -4.06 -2.78
C ALA A 57 8.30 -4.32 -4.23
N ARG A 58 9.02 -3.37 -4.83
CA ARG A 58 9.63 -3.61 -6.14
C ARG A 58 10.65 -4.72 -5.95
N SER A 59 10.59 -5.78 -6.76
CA SER A 59 11.68 -6.77 -6.79
C SER A 59 12.99 -6.03 -7.10
N PRO A 60 14.10 -6.30 -6.39
CA PRO A 60 15.38 -5.76 -6.79
C PRO A 60 15.65 -6.19 -8.24
N PRO A 61 16.25 -5.32 -9.07
CA PRO A 61 16.63 -5.74 -10.42
C PRO A 61 17.51 -6.98 -10.28
N LEU A 62 17.08 -8.08 -10.89
CA LEU A 62 17.94 -9.24 -11.08
C LEU A 62 19.16 -8.72 -11.84
N HIS A 63 20.30 -8.60 -11.16
CA HIS A 63 21.56 -8.49 -11.86
C HIS A 63 21.71 -9.82 -12.62
N LEU A 64 21.42 -9.81 -13.92
CA LEU A 64 22.01 -10.79 -14.81
C LEU A 64 23.51 -10.52 -14.76
N ASP A 65 24.21 -11.26 -13.91
CA ASP A 65 25.65 -11.42 -14.04
C ASP A 65 25.89 -11.90 -15.47
N THR A 66 26.45 -11.01 -16.27
CA THR A 66 27.03 -11.36 -17.57
C THR A 66 28.29 -12.13 -17.26
N ALA A 67 28.14 -13.42 -16.94
CA ALA A 67 29.25 -14.35 -16.87
C ALA A 67 29.84 -14.48 -18.28
N ARG A 68 31.08 -14.03 -18.39
CA ARG A 68 31.98 -14.29 -19.53
C ARG A 68 32.29 -15.78 -19.63
#